data_AF-A0A838VIM0-F1
#
_entry.id   AF-A0A838VIM0-F1
#
_cell.length_a   1.000
_cell.length_b   1.000
_cell.length_c   1.000
_cell.angle_alpha   90.00
_cell.angle_beta   90.00
_cell.angle_gamma   90.00
#
_symmetry.space_group_name_H-M   'P 1'
#
loop_
_entity.id
_entity.type
_entity.pdbx_description
1 polymer ?
#
loop_
_entity_poly.entity_id
_entity_poly.type
_entity_poly.pdbx_seq_one_letter_code
_entity_poly.pdbx_strand_id
1 'polypeptide(L)' 'GRIFDAFGFDRCMWGTDWTRAVELLTYEQGVEAFRANDALSESDRAALMGGTSQRVYNWSPSPV' A
#
# COMPACT_ATOMS: atom_id res chain seq x y z
N GLY A 1 10.20 10.83 -0.48
CA GLY A 1 9.14 10.94 -1.51
C GLY A 1 8.11 11.92 -1.00
N ARG A 2 7.77 12.96 -1.77
CA ARG A 2 7.04 14.15 -1.25
C ARG A 2 5.79 13.83 -0.43
N ILE A 3 5.08 12.74 -0.74
CA ILE A 3 3.92 12.27 0.04
C ILE A 3 4.34 11.62 1.36
N PHE A 4 5.19 10.58 1.33
CA PHE A 4 5.59 9.88 2.56
C PHE A 4 6.38 10.77 3.53
N ASP A 5 7.19 11.70 3.02
CA ASP A 5 7.94 12.65 3.84
C ASP A 5 7.01 13.65 4.55
N ALA A 6 5.87 14.01 3.93
CA ALA A 6 4.91 14.97 4.47
C ALA A 6 3.88 14.33 5.41
N PHE A 7 3.45 13.09 5.12
CA PHE A 7 2.34 12.46 5.82
C PHE A 7 2.74 11.32 6.75
N GLY A 8 3.89 10.67 6.52
CA GLY A 8 4.24 9.43 7.19
C GLY A 8 3.46 8.22 6.64
N PHE A 9 4.01 7.02 6.84
CA PHE A 9 3.37 5.77 6.42
C PHE A 9 2.15 5.42 7.27
N ASP A 10 2.09 5.91 8.51
CA ASP A 10 0.92 5.78 9.37
C ASP A 10 -0.29 6.54 8.82
N ARG A 11 -0.13 7.49 7.90
CA ARG A 11 -1.23 8.21 7.23
C ARG A 11 -1.32 7.98 5.72
N CYS A 12 -0.59 7.00 5.19
CA CYS A 12 -0.68 6.60 3.79
C CYS A 12 -1.22 5.17 3.67
N MET A 13 -2.03 4.92 2.64
CA MET A 13 -2.58 3.61 2.32
C MET A 13 -2.35 3.32 0.84
N TRP A 14 -2.00 2.08 0.52
CA TRP A 14 -1.93 1.61 -0.86
C TRP A 14 -3.30 1.11 -1.33
N GLY A 15 -3.63 1.40 -2.58
CA GLY A 15 -4.79 0.88 -3.29
C GLY A 15 -4.52 0.90 -4.79
N THR A 16 -4.99 -0.11 -5.52
CA THR A 16 -4.68 -0.28 -6.95
C THR A 16 -5.46 0.63 -7.88
N ASP A 17 -6.64 1.11 -7.44
CA ASP A 17 -7.64 1.71 -8.32
C ASP A 17 -7.92 0.82 -9.55
N TRP A 18 -8.04 -0.51 -9.33
CA TRP A 18 -7.93 -1.53 -10.37
C TRP A 18 -8.79 -1.28 -11.61
N THR A 19 -10.06 -0.90 -11.43
CA THR A 19 -10.97 -0.68 -12.56
C THR A 19 -10.54 0.47 -13.46
N ARG A 20 -9.68 1.37 -12.98
CA ARG A 20 -9.08 2.48 -13.73
C ARG A 20 -7.67 2.18 -14.21
N ALA A 21 -6.88 1.44 -13.42
CA ALA A 21 -5.51 1.08 -13.76
C ALA A 21 -5.38 -0.07 -14.78
N VAL A 22 -6.44 -0.86 -15.00
CA VAL A 22 -6.42 -2.07 -15.85
C VAL A 22 -5.95 -1.84 -17.29
N GLU A 23 -6.12 -0.63 -17.84
CA GLU A 23 -5.66 -0.27 -19.18
C GLU A 23 -4.15 0.05 -19.24
N LEU A 24 -3.50 0.22 -18.09
CA LEU A 24 -2.11 0.67 -17.98
C LEU A 24 -1.16 -0.43 -17.52
N LEU A 25 -1.64 -1.34 -16.67
CA LEU A 25 -0.81 -2.35 -16.02
C LEU A 25 -1.65 -3.54 -15.51
N THR A 26 -1.01 -4.70 -15.37
CA THR A 26 -1.60 -5.86 -14.72
C THR A 26 -1.66 -5.65 -13.21
N TYR A 27 -2.57 -6.35 -12.53
CA TYR A 27 -2.69 -6.24 -11.06
C TYR A 27 -1.36 -6.56 -10.36
N GLU A 28 -0.65 -7.59 -10.85
CA GLU A 28 0.68 -7.97 -10.37
C GLU A 28 1.69 -6.83 -10.49
N GLN A 29 1.77 -6.16 -11.65
CA GLN A 29 2.66 -5.01 -11.84
C GLN A 29 2.36 -3.88 -10.84
N GLY A 30 1.08 -3.65 -10.51
CA GLY A 30 0.67 -2.63 -9.55
C GLY A 30 1.03 -2.96 -8.11
N VAL A 31 0.99 -4.25 -7.75
CA VAL A 31 1.42 -4.76 -6.43
C VAL A 31 2.93 -4.73 -6.31
N GLU A 32 3.65 -5.28 -7.29
CA GLU A 32 5.10 -5.48 -7.22
C GLU A 32 5.88 -4.17 -7.21
N ALA A 33 5.34 -3.10 -7.82
CA ALA A 33 5.93 -1.75 -7.74
C ALA A 33 6.10 -1.22 -6.30
N PHE A 34 5.33 -1.74 -5.34
CA PHE A 34 5.45 -1.41 -3.92
C PHE A 34 6.01 -2.58 -3.10
N ARG A 35 5.69 -3.82 -3.47
CA ARG A 35 6.18 -5.00 -2.75
C ARG A 35 7.69 -5.19 -2.89
N ALA A 36 8.24 -5.02 -4.10
CA ALA A 36 9.66 -5.21 -4.40
C ALA A 36 10.47 -3.91 -4.38
N ASN A 37 9.96 -2.84 -3.75
CA ASN A 37 10.62 -1.55 -3.72
C ASN A 37 11.61 -1.45 -2.56
N ASP A 38 12.91 -1.51 -2.87
CA ASP A 38 14.01 -1.45 -1.89
C ASP A 38 14.10 -0.10 -1.14
N ALA A 39 13.42 0.95 -1.62
CA ALA A 39 13.34 2.23 -0.91
C ALA A 39 12.36 2.19 0.27
N LEU A 40 11.53 1.15 0.38
CA LEU A 40 10.64 0.93 1.51
C LEU A 40 11.26 -0.08 2.48
N SER A 41 11.41 0.30 3.74
CA SER A 41 11.71 -0.67 4.79
C SER A 41 10.57 -1.69 4.91
N GLU A 42 10.84 -2.84 5.52
CA GLU A 42 9.82 -3.86 5.75
C GLU A 42 8.64 -3.31 6.58
N SER A 43 8.93 -2.50 7.61
CA SER A 43 7.90 -1.87 8.44
C SER A 43 7.09 -0.82 7.68
N ASP A 44 7.73 -0.01 6.83
CA ASP A 44 7.01 0.99 6.03
C ASP A 44 6.09 0.33 5.01
N ARG A 45 6.58 -0.72 4.34
CA ARG A 45 5.79 -1.52 3.42
C ARG A 45 4.59 -2.18 4.13
N ALA A 46 4.80 -2.77 5.31
CA ALA A 46 3.73 -3.38 6.09
C ALA A 46 2.66 -2.36 6.52
N ALA A 47 3.08 -1.15 6.95
CA ALA A 47 2.16 -0.07 7.27
C ALA A 47 1.37 0.37 6.03
N LEU A 48 2.04 0.63 4.92
CA LEU A 48 1.43 1.13 3.68
C LEU A 48 0.47 0.12 3.04
N MET A 49 0.86 -1.15 2.96
CA MET A 49 0.14 -2.20 2.22
C MET A 49 -0.92 -2.93 3.04
N GLY A 50 -1.29 -2.42 4.21
CA GLY A 50 -2.43 -2.94 4.96
C GLY A 50 -2.56 -2.43 6.40
N GLY A 51 -1.45 -2.23 7.10
CA GLY A 51 -1.47 -1.86 8.52
C GLY A 51 -2.22 -0.55 8.80
N THR A 52 -1.99 0.48 7.97
CA THR A 52 -2.69 1.76 8.09
C THR A 52 -4.18 1.61 7.79
N SER A 53 -4.55 0.86 6.74
CA SER A 53 -5.95 0.60 6.40
C SER A 53 -6.68 -0.11 7.53
N GLN A 54 -6.05 -1.10 8.16
CA GLN A 54 -6.66 -1.83 9.28
C GLN A 54 -7.01 -0.90 10.45
N ARG A 55 -6.08 -0.01 10.81
CA ARG A 55 -6.28 0.98 11.87
C ARG A 55 -7.33 2.02 11.51
N VAL A 56 -7.29 2.57 10.29
CA VAL A 56 -8.22 3.61 9.83
C VAL A 56 -9.65 3.08 9.73
N TYR A 57 -9.85 1.88 9.19
CA TYR A 57 -11.17 1.27 9.06
C TYR A 57 -11.61 0.48 10.29
N ASN A 58 -10.79 0.41 11.34
CA ASN A 58 -11.01 -0.43 12.52
C ASN A 58 -11.41 -1.87 12.15
N TRP A 59 -10.67 -2.44 11.20
CA TRP A 59 -10.95 -3.75 10.61
C TRP A 59 -9.66 -4.54 10.46
N SER A 60 -9.70 -5.83 10.75
CA SER A 60 -8.61 -6.77 10.46
C SER A 60 -9.16 -7.94 9.65
N PRO A 61 -8.41 -8.45 8.65
CA PRO A 61 -8.79 -9.68 7.98
C PRO A 61 -8.91 -10.81 9.01
N SER A 62 -9.94 -11.64 8.85
CA SER A 62 -10.04 -12.87 9.63
C SER A 62 -8.87 -13.78 9.27
N PRO A 63 -8.36 -14.57 10.24
CA PRO A 63 -7.41 -15.63 9.93
C PRO A 63 -8.00 -16.51 8.82
N VAL A 64 -7.18 -16.80 7.82
CA VAL A 64 -7.46 -17.81 6.78
C VAL A 64 -7.34 -19.21 7.35
#